data_AF-A0A2N5NYV5-F1
#
_entry.id   AF-A0A2N5NYV5-F1
#
_cell.length_a   1.000
_cell.length_b   1.000
_cell.length_c   1.000
_cell.angle_alpha   90.00
_cell.angle_beta   90.00
_cell.angle_gamma   90.00
#
_symmetry.space_group_name_H-M   'P 1'
#
loop_
_entity.id
_entity.type
_entity.pdbx_description
1 polymer ?
#
loop_
_entity_poly.entity_id
_entity_poly.type
_entity_poly.pdbx_seq_one_letter_code
_entity_poly.pdbx_strand_id
1 'polypeptide(L)'
;LGFKIKMIPRRKKLVVKSHISDKQFKNQKDKLVSQAKKIASPSKGKTELEETRLYNSMVLGMQNYYQIATNVNLDCMKLNRAVMAIFTNRLGTNKRGRLRKTGRQLTTKEATRYGKSKMLRYVAGEGEPIFPVGYIQHRKPMAKVYLANCYTLEGRKFIHTNLSVDKLLMYQLMKLSLENRTIEYADNRISLFSAQHGKCAITLEEFQQANEIHCHHIVPTGAGGNDDYKNLILVKEAVHRLIHAKTEETIQKYIALLKLNKVQLIRLNKYRVLAGNQELNLI
;
A
#
# COMPACT_ATOMS: atom_id res chain seq x y z
N LEU A 1 13.24 29.98 -0.22
CA LEU A 1 13.73 28.58 -0.22
C LEU A 1 13.74 28.02 1.21
N GLY A 2 13.40 26.74 1.42
CA GLY A 2 13.38 26.12 2.77
C GLY A 2 14.75 25.69 3.31
N PHE A 3 15.81 25.94 2.56
CA PHE A 3 17.17 25.47 2.83
C PHE A 3 18.13 26.64 2.99
N LYS A 4 19.19 26.45 3.79
CA LYS A 4 20.38 27.29 3.77
C LYS A 4 21.55 26.47 3.23
N ILE A 5 22.27 27.03 2.26
CA ILE A 5 23.26 26.32 1.46
C ILE A 5 24.55 27.13 1.49
N LYS A 6 25.67 26.47 1.76
CA LYS A 6 27.01 27.06 1.73
C LYS A 6 27.97 26.12 1.01
N MET A 7 28.81 26.66 0.16
CA MET A 7 29.92 25.94 -0.44
C MET A 7 31.11 25.95 0.53
N ILE A 8 31.73 24.80 0.75
CA ILE A 8 32.92 24.69 1.61
C ILE A 8 34.04 23.95 0.88
N PRO A 9 35.31 24.36 1.07
CA PRO A 9 36.44 23.59 0.59
C PRO A 9 36.61 22.30 1.41
N ARG A 10 36.81 21.18 0.72
CA ARG A 10 37.11 19.85 1.30
C ARG A 10 38.22 19.21 0.48
N ARG A 11 39.45 19.21 1.02
CA ARG A 11 40.66 18.78 0.31
C ARG A 11 40.78 19.53 -1.02
N LYS A 12 40.91 18.83 -2.15
CA LYS A 12 41.03 19.40 -3.51
C LYS A 12 39.68 19.67 -4.20
N LYS A 13 38.54 19.65 -3.49
CA LYS A 13 37.20 19.82 -4.06
C LYS A 13 36.36 20.81 -3.26
N LEU A 14 35.43 21.48 -3.94
CA LEU A 14 34.38 22.26 -3.31
C LEU A 14 33.14 21.38 -3.12
N VAL A 15 32.58 21.35 -1.91
CA VAL A 15 31.38 20.58 -1.60
C VAL A 15 30.28 21.45 -1.03
N VAL A 16 29.04 21.03 -1.27
CA VAL A 16 27.86 21.74 -0.77
C VAL A 16 27.51 21.24 0.63
N LYS A 17 27.42 22.18 1.57
CA LYS A 17 26.87 21.99 2.91
C LYS A 17 25.49 22.63 2.96
N SER A 18 24.46 21.85 3.21
CA SER A 18 23.07 22.32 3.27
C SER A 18 22.37 21.88 4.55
N HIS A 19 21.52 22.78 5.05
CA HIS A 19 20.73 22.66 6.27
C HIS A 19 19.31 23.16 6.02
N ILE A 20 18.40 22.86 6.94
CA ILE A 20 17.09 23.53 7.00
C ILE A 20 17.33 25.02 7.31
N SER A 21 16.62 25.92 6.63
CA SER A 21 16.75 27.36 6.91
C SER A 21 16.25 27.68 8.32
N ASP A 22 16.84 28.67 8.99
CA ASP A 22 16.55 28.91 10.42
C ASP A 22 15.08 29.26 10.69
N LYS A 23 14.46 30.03 9.78
CA LYS A 23 13.01 30.30 9.79
C LYS A 23 12.19 29.02 9.71
N GLN A 24 12.50 28.13 8.76
CA GLN A 24 11.75 26.89 8.60
C GLN A 24 12.02 25.91 9.73
N PHE A 25 13.25 25.85 10.24
CA PHE A 25 13.61 25.04 11.39
C PHE A 25 12.75 25.42 12.61
N LYS A 26 12.65 26.72 12.91
CA LYS A 26 11.78 27.23 13.99
C LYS A 26 10.31 26.85 13.76
N ASN A 27 9.79 27.09 12.56
CA ASN A 27 8.42 26.75 12.21
C ASN A 27 8.13 25.25 12.38
N GLN A 28 9.02 24.37 11.93
CA GLN A 28 8.85 22.92 12.06
C GLN A 28 8.95 22.48 13.52
N LYS A 29 9.88 23.07 14.29
CA LYS A 29 9.98 22.83 15.73
C LYS A 29 8.67 23.16 16.44
N ASP A 30 8.13 24.36 16.21
CA ASP A 30 6.91 24.82 16.89
C ASP A 30 5.69 23.97 16.50
N LYS A 31 5.56 23.63 15.21
CA LYS A 31 4.52 22.71 14.71
C LYS A 31 4.62 21.34 15.38
N LEU A 32 5.79 20.69 15.34
CA LEU A 32 5.95 19.35 15.91
C LEU A 32 5.79 19.34 17.44
N VAL A 33 6.27 20.36 18.14
CA VAL A 33 6.09 20.51 19.59
C VAL A 33 4.62 20.72 19.95
N SER A 34 3.90 21.57 19.21
CA SER A 34 2.46 21.77 19.42
C SER A 34 1.68 20.48 19.20
N GLN A 35 2.01 19.72 18.17
CA GLN A 35 1.36 18.45 17.86
C GLN A 35 1.69 17.37 18.90
N ALA A 36 2.93 17.31 19.38
CA ALA A 36 3.32 16.42 20.48
C ALA A 36 2.54 16.70 21.78
N LYS A 37 2.25 17.98 22.07
CA LYS A 37 1.36 18.35 23.18
C LYS A 37 -0.07 17.85 22.98
N LYS A 38 -0.59 17.92 21.74
CA LYS A 38 -1.92 17.40 21.38
C LYS A 38 -2.03 15.89 21.46
N ILE A 39 -0.97 15.13 21.16
CA ILE A 39 -0.97 13.68 21.41
C ILE A 39 -1.20 13.40 22.90
N ALA A 40 -0.46 14.10 23.77
CA ALA A 40 -0.59 13.90 25.20
C ALA A 40 -1.95 14.35 25.77
N SER A 41 -2.55 15.37 25.16
CA SER A 41 -3.85 15.95 25.53
C SER A 41 -4.64 16.27 24.24
N PRO A 42 -5.42 15.30 23.71
CA PRO A 42 -6.11 15.44 22.43
C PRO A 42 -7.05 16.64 22.35
N SER A 43 -7.17 17.21 21.16
CA SER A 43 -8.11 18.30 20.90
C SER A 43 -9.56 17.80 21.03
N LYS A 44 -10.51 18.69 21.33
CA LYS A 44 -11.94 18.33 21.44
C LYS A 44 -12.40 17.59 20.18
N GLY A 45 -12.99 16.40 20.37
CA GLY A 45 -13.49 15.55 19.28
C GLY A 45 -12.44 14.72 18.54
N LYS A 46 -11.17 14.72 18.98
CA LYS A 46 -10.12 13.87 18.42
C LYS A 46 -9.62 12.86 19.43
N THR A 47 -9.27 11.69 18.93
CA THR A 47 -8.62 10.62 19.69
C THR A 47 -7.11 10.80 19.73
N GLU A 48 -6.46 10.21 20.73
CA GLU A 48 -4.99 10.15 20.81
C GLU A 48 -4.37 9.46 19.58
N LEU A 49 -5.07 8.46 19.03
CA LEU A 49 -4.67 7.75 17.82
C LEU A 49 -4.64 8.69 16.61
N GLU A 50 -5.68 9.49 16.41
CA GLU A 50 -5.75 10.45 15.30
C GLU A 50 -4.67 11.53 15.39
N GLU A 51 -4.43 12.08 16.59
CA GLU A 51 -3.38 13.07 16.80
C GLU A 51 -1.97 12.46 16.59
N THR A 52 -1.79 11.18 16.92
CA THR A 52 -0.54 10.43 16.68
C THR A 52 -0.33 10.19 15.19
N ARG A 53 -1.36 9.76 14.46
CA ARG A 53 -1.31 9.59 13.00
C ARG A 53 -1.05 10.92 12.29
N LEU A 54 -1.64 12.01 12.76
CA LEU A 54 -1.38 13.35 12.22
C LEU A 54 0.09 13.76 12.45
N TYR A 55 0.61 13.56 13.65
CA TYR A 55 2.03 13.78 13.94
C TYR A 55 2.95 12.96 13.01
N ASN A 56 2.66 11.67 12.84
CA ASN A 56 3.43 10.79 11.96
C ASN A 56 3.44 11.28 10.51
N SER A 57 2.29 11.73 10.01
CA SER A 57 2.18 12.35 8.68
C SER A 57 3.05 13.61 8.56
N MET A 58 3.04 14.49 9.57
CA MET A 58 3.88 15.69 9.61
C MET A 58 5.38 15.35 9.59
N VAL A 59 5.80 14.38 10.42
CA VAL A 59 7.20 13.91 10.45
C VAL A 59 7.60 13.34 9.09
N LEU A 60 6.74 12.49 8.50
CA LEU A 60 7.00 11.88 7.20
C LEU A 60 7.16 12.92 6.09
N GLY A 61 6.26 13.90 6.03
CA GLY A 61 6.31 14.99 5.06
C GLY A 61 7.57 15.85 5.22
N MET A 62 7.90 16.23 6.46
CA MET A 62 9.11 16.99 6.76
C MET A 62 10.37 16.23 6.34
N GLN A 63 10.49 14.95 6.71
CA GLN A 63 11.64 14.14 6.34
C GLN A 63 11.75 13.98 4.82
N ASN A 64 10.64 13.70 4.14
CA ASN A 64 10.64 13.53 2.69
C ASN A 64 11.08 14.80 1.94
N TYR A 65 10.73 15.97 2.46
CA TYR A 65 11.12 17.24 1.87
C TYR A 65 12.58 17.59 2.16
N TYR A 66 13.01 17.49 3.43
CA TYR A 66 14.32 17.95 3.86
C TYR A 66 15.45 16.91 3.72
N GLN A 67 15.16 15.64 3.41
CA GLN A 67 16.19 14.59 3.19
C GLN A 67 17.25 14.97 2.15
N ILE A 68 16.97 15.93 1.28
CA ILE A 68 17.91 16.43 0.27
C ILE A 68 19.04 17.27 0.90
N ALA A 69 18.85 17.82 2.11
CA ALA A 69 19.91 18.56 2.80
C ALA A 69 21.02 17.62 3.29
N THR A 70 22.29 17.98 3.08
CA THR A 70 23.44 17.11 3.38
C THR A 70 23.61 16.87 4.88
N ASN A 71 23.26 17.87 5.71
CA ASN A 71 23.34 17.78 7.16
C ASN A 71 21.97 17.71 7.84
N VAL A 72 20.96 17.18 7.15
CA VAL A 72 19.59 17.09 7.67
C VAL A 72 19.51 16.29 8.98
N ASN A 73 20.36 15.28 9.15
CA ASN A 73 20.42 14.47 10.38
C ASN A 73 20.72 15.32 11.62
N LEU A 74 21.63 16.30 11.52
CA LEU A 74 22.01 17.19 12.61
C LEU A 74 20.84 18.10 13.01
N ASP A 75 20.13 18.64 12.01
CA ASP A 75 18.98 19.51 12.24
C ASP A 75 17.82 18.71 12.84
N CYS A 76 17.47 17.58 12.23
CA CYS A 76 16.40 16.71 12.72
C CYS A 76 16.70 16.10 14.10
N MET A 77 17.98 15.90 14.47
CA MET A 77 18.34 15.48 15.83
C MET A 77 17.98 16.54 16.88
N LYS A 78 18.20 17.82 16.57
CA LYS A 78 17.81 18.94 17.44
C LYS A 78 16.29 19.00 17.61
N LEU A 79 15.54 18.80 16.51
CA LEU A 79 14.07 18.70 16.54
C LEU A 79 13.61 17.49 17.37
N ASN A 80 14.24 16.34 17.18
CA ASN A 80 13.95 15.12 17.92
C ASN A 80 14.11 15.33 19.42
N ARG A 81 15.20 15.97 19.86
CA ARG A 81 15.41 16.29 21.27
C ARG A 81 14.30 17.19 21.83
N ALA A 82 13.90 18.22 21.09
CA ALA A 82 12.84 19.14 21.52
C ALA A 82 11.49 18.43 21.66
N VAL A 83 11.15 17.56 20.71
CA VAL A 83 9.88 16.82 20.74
C VAL A 83 9.90 15.70 21.78
N MET A 84 11.00 14.95 21.88
CA MET A 84 11.15 13.89 22.87
C MET A 84 11.06 14.41 24.30
N ALA A 85 11.56 15.61 24.59
CA ALA A 85 11.39 16.25 25.90
C ALA A 85 9.90 16.43 26.26
N ILE A 86 9.04 16.75 25.29
CA ILE A 86 7.59 16.85 25.51
C ILE A 86 7.01 15.46 25.77
N PHE A 87 7.37 14.46 24.97
CA PHE A 87 6.87 13.10 25.15
C PHE A 87 7.31 12.50 26.48
N THR A 88 8.58 12.65 26.90
CA THR A 88 9.04 12.15 28.19
C THR A 88 8.32 12.84 29.34
N ASN A 89 8.12 14.16 29.27
CA ASN A 89 7.52 14.92 30.37
C ASN A 89 5.99 14.80 30.45
N ARG A 90 5.31 14.47 29.35
CA ARG A 90 3.83 14.37 29.33
C ARG A 90 3.32 12.94 29.27
N LEU A 91 4.08 12.04 28.65
CA LEU A 91 3.72 10.63 28.53
C LEU A 91 4.55 9.74 29.47
N GLY A 92 5.69 10.20 30.02
CA GLY A 92 6.61 9.38 30.80
C GLY A 92 6.54 9.51 32.33
N THR A 93 5.81 10.49 32.87
CA THR A 93 5.99 10.97 34.26
C THR A 93 5.29 10.14 35.34
N ASN A 94 4.47 9.15 34.99
CA ASN A 94 3.68 8.37 35.98
C ASN A 94 4.16 6.91 36.08
N LYS A 95 3.85 6.23 37.20
CA LYS A 95 4.10 4.79 37.44
C LYS A 95 3.57 3.86 36.31
N ARG A 96 2.68 4.37 35.46
CA ARG A 96 2.20 3.76 34.21
C ARG A 96 2.48 4.67 33.01
N GLY A 97 3.75 5.00 32.76
CA GLY A 97 4.16 5.82 31.63
C GLY A 97 3.53 5.33 30.33
N ARG A 98 2.89 6.23 29.59
CA ARG A 98 2.24 5.95 28.30
C ARG A 98 3.26 5.84 27.15
N LEU A 99 4.49 6.30 27.33
CA LEU A 99 5.54 6.17 26.32
C LEU A 99 6.22 4.79 26.41
N ARG A 100 6.03 3.95 25.40
CA ARG A 100 6.54 2.58 25.35
C ARG A 100 7.63 2.39 24.29
N LYS A 101 8.45 1.34 24.46
CA LYS A 101 9.44 0.89 23.46
C LYS A 101 8.87 -0.15 22.49
N THR A 102 7.77 -0.79 22.86
CA THR A 102 7.06 -1.81 22.08
C THR A 102 5.61 -1.39 21.90
N GLY A 103 5.00 -1.82 20.80
CA GLY A 103 3.62 -1.51 20.42
C GLY A 103 3.16 -2.42 19.29
N ARG A 104 2.23 -1.94 18.45
CA ARG A 104 1.72 -2.72 17.31
C ARG A 104 2.83 -3.11 16.32
N GLN A 105 2.56 -4.15 15.55
CA GLN A 105 3.42 -4.51 14.43
C GLN A 105 3.44 -3.37 13.39
N LEU A 106 4.64 -3.04 12.93
CA LEU A 106 4.84 -2.06 11.86
C LEU A 106 4.37 -2.64 10.53
N THR A 107 3.76 -1.80 9.69
CA THR A 107 3.53 -2.14 8.30
C THR A 107 4.87 -2.32 7.57
N THR A 108 4.88 -3.04 6.44
CA THR A 108 6.09 -3.29 5.64
C THR A 108 6.85 -1.99 5.31
N LYS A 109 6.12 -0.91 5.00
CA LYS A 109 6.71 0.41 4.69
C LYS A 109 7.32 1.07 5.92
N GLU A 110 6.64 1.03 7.06
CA GLU A 110 7.15 1.56 8.33
C GLU A 110 8.37 0.79 8.81
N ALA A 111 8.35 -0.55 8.71
CA ALA A 111 9.46 -1.41 9.09
C ALA A 111 10.71 -1.14 8.23
N THR A 112 10.52 -0.96 6.92
CA THR A 112 11.62 -0.61 5.99
C THR A 112 12.25 0.72 6.38
N ARG A 113 11.44 1.72 6.76
CA ARG A 113 11.91 3.07 7.05
C ARG A 113 12.44 3.25 8.46
N TYR A 114 11.83 2.65 9.47
CA TYR A 114 12.12 2.90 10.89
C TYR A 114 12.47 1.64 11.70
N GLY A 115 12.39 0.44 11.12
CA GLY A 115 12.55 -0.82 11.86
C GLY A 115 13.92 -0.99 12.54
N LYS A 116 14.97 -0.36 12.02
CA LYS A 116 16.32 -0.35 12.62
C LYS A 116 16.54 0.80 13.62
N SER A 117 15.54 1.67 13.81
CA SER A 117 15.68 2.87 14.64
C SER A 117 15.50 2.55 16.13
N LYS A 118 16.55 2.75 16.92
CA LYS A 118 16.47 2.72 18.40
C LYS A 118 15.65 3.88 18.98
N MET A 119 15.29 4.87 18.17
CA MET A 119 14.52 6.05 18.58
C MET A 119 13.01 5.86 18.47
N LEU A 120 12.55 4.77 17.85
CA LEU A 120 11.13 4.49 17.72
C LEU A 120 10.49 4.31 19.11
N ARG A 121 9.33 4.93 19.30
CA ARG A 121 8.53 4.84 20.53
C ARG A 121 7.08 4.60 20.15
N TYR A 122 6.27 4.24 21.14
CA TYR A 122 4.86 3.91 20.97
C TYR A 122 4.04 4.58 22.05
N VAL A 123 2.79 4.90 21.72
CA VAL A 123 1.79 5.36 22.70
C VAL A 123 1.08 4.13 23.29
N ALA A 124 0.93 4.09 24.62
CA ALA A 124 0.22 3.03 25.32
C ALA A 124 -1.27 3.01 24.96
N GLY A 125 -1.91 1.84 25.06
CA GLY A 125 -3.26 1.61 24.54
C GLY A 125 -3.16 0.91 23.19
N GLU A 126 -3.51 1.63 22.11
CA GLU A 126 -3.49 1.13 20.72
C GLU A 126 -2.10 0.71 20.21
N GLY A 127 -1.03 1.12 20.90
CA GLY A 127 0.32 0.75 20.52
C GLY A 127 0.77 1.40 19.21
N GLU A 128 0.22 2.56 18.83
CA GLU A 128 0.60 3.27 17.61
C GLU A 128 2.06 3.78 17.70
N PRO A 129 2.90 3.57 16.67
CA PRO A 129 4.26 4.09 16.63
C PRO A 129 4.27 5.62 16.55
N ILE A 130 5.23 6.24 17.22
CA ILE A 130 5.59 7.65 17.06
C ILE A 130 6.84 7.69 16.18
N PHE A 131 6.72 8.28 14.99
CA PHE A 131 7.83 8.33 14.04
C PHE A 131 9.00 9.18 14.57
N PRO A 132 10.22 8.62 14.62
CA PRO A 132 11.37 9.32 15.14
C PRO A 132 11.82 10.40 14.16
N VAL A 133 11.63 11.67 14.53
CA VAL A 133 12.03 12.84 13.72
C VAL A 133 13.49 12.79 13.31
N GLY A 134 14.36 12.40 14.26
CA GLY A 134 15.81 12.36 14.08
C GLY A 134 16.33 11.20 13.24
N TYR A 135 15.49 10.20 12.95
CA TYR A 135 15.89 9.06 12.12
C TYR A 135 15.70 9.39 10.65
N ILE A 136 16.65 10.16 10.11
CA ILE A 136 16.68 10.58 8.71
C ILE A 136 18.11 10.49 8.19
N GLN A 137 18.23 10.11 6.92
CA GLN A 137 19.49 10.11 6.20
C GLN A 137 19.40 11.01 4.98
N HIS A 138 20.52 11.62 4.63
CA HIS A 138 20.61 12.41 3.40
C HIS A 138 20.39 11.50 2.19
N ARG A 139 19.50 11.94 1.29
CA ARG A 139 19.33 11.34 -0.03
C ARG A 139 19.85 12.31 -1.08
N LYS A 140 20.80 11.86 -1.90
CA LYS A 140 21.32 12.63 -3.02
C LYS A 140 20.15 13.03 -3.94
N PRO A 141 19.93 14.32 -4.23
CA PRO A 141 18.95 14.74 -5.21
C PRO A 141 19.44 14.27 -6.58
N MET A 142 18.63 13.45 -7.25
CA MET A 142 18.87 13.06 -8.64
C MET A 142 18.06 13.99 -9.52
N ALA A 143 18.67 14.52 -10.57
CA ALA A 143 17.96 15.28 -11.58
C ALA A 143 16.89 14.40 -12.23
N LYS A 144 15.79 15.00 -12.65
CA LYS A 144 14.79 14.31 -13.48
C LYS A 144 15.48 13.89 -14.78
N VAL A 145 15.16 12.69 -15.28
CA VAL A 145 15.61 12.26 -16.62
C VAL A 145 15.06 13.26 -17.64
N TYR A 146 15.94 13.85 -18.45
CA TYR A 146 15.56 14.89 -19.42
C TYR A 146 14.46 14.44 -20.38
N LEU A 147 14.54 13.20 -20.84
CA LEU A 147 13.56 12.59 -21.74
C LEU A 147 12.19 12.35 -21.09
N ALA A 148 12.09 12.34 -19.76
CA ALA A 148 10.86 12.03 -19.06
C ALA A 148 9.82 13.15 -19.21
N ASN A 149 8.80 12.92 -20.03
CA ASN A 149 7.70 13.85 -20.28
C ASN A 149 6.36 13.10 -20.41
N CYS A 150 5.25 13.78 -20.13
CA CYS A 150 3.92 13.16 -20.14
C CYS A 150 3.29 13.07 -21.54
N TYR A 151 3.83 13.80 -22.51
CA TYR A 151 3.19 14.06 -23.81
C TYR A 151 3.59 13.05 -24.89
N THR A 152 4.83 12.57 -24.87
CA THR A 152 5.35 11.57 -25.81
C THR A 152 5.25 10.16 -25.22
N LEU A 153 5.02 9.17 -26.08
CA LEU A 153 4.99 7.76 -25.67
C LEU A 153 6.32 7.33 -25.06
N GLU A 154 7.44 7.75 -25.64
CA GLU A 154 8.79 7.46 -25.15
C GLU A 154 9.07 8.11 -23.80
N GLY A 155 8.76 9.39 -23.64
CA GLY A 155 8.95 10.10 -22.39
C GLY A 155 8.09 9.56 -21.25
N ARG A 156 6.87 9.10 -21.57
CA ARG A 156 5.93 8.57 -20.58
C ARG A 156 6.42 7.27 -19.94
N LYS A 157 7.16 6.44 -20.70
CA LYS A 157 7.78 5.20 -20.19
C LYS A 157 8.68 5.44 -18.97
N PHE A 158 9.31 6.62 -18.86
CA PHE A 158 10.14 7.00 -17.71
C PHE A 158 9.35 7.46 -16.48
N ILE A 159 8.06 7.76 -16.63
CA ILE A 159 7.20 8.29 -15.57
C ILE A 159 6.32 7.18 -14.99
N HIS A 160 5.70 6.38 -15.86
CA HIS A 160 4.87 5.26 -15.46
C HIS A 160 4.86 4.18 -16.53
N THR A 161 4.71 2.94 -16.10
CA THR A 161 4.39 1.81 -16.97
C THR A 161 2.90 1.86 -17.28
N ASN A 162 2.52 1.69 -18.56
CA ASN A 162 1.12 1.50 -18.91
C ASN A 162 0.58 0.24 -18.21
N LEU A 163 -0.73 0.23 -17.94
CA LEU A 163 -1.45 -0.98 -17.57
C LEU A 163 -1.15 -2.09 -18.58
N SER A 164 -0.58 -3.20 -18.09
CA SER A 164 -0.21 -4.39 -18.89
C SER A 164 -1.43 -5.27 -19.14
N VAL A 165 -2.52 -4.69 -19.60
CA VAL A 165 -3.78 -5.37 -19.92
C VAL A 165 -4.29 -4.94 -21.28
N ASP A 166 -4.98 -5.85 -21.95
CA ASP A 166 -5.65 -5.55 -23.22
C ASP A 166 -6.77 -4.54 -22.99
N LYS A 167 -6.55 -3.32 -23.47
CA LYS A 167 -7.48 -2.20 -23.34
C LYS A 167 -8.72 -2.39 -24.21
N LEU A 168 -8.58 -3.01 -25.37
CA LEU A 168 -9.71 -3.28 -26.26
C LEU A 168 -10.64 -4.30 -25.59
N LEU A 169 -10.06 -5.36 -25.04
CA LEU A 169 -10.81 -6.38 -24.32
C LEU A 169 -11.49 -5.83 -23.06
N MET A 170 -10.78 -4.98 -22.30
CA MET A 170 -11.37 -4.29 -21.14
C MET A 170 -12.54 -3.38 -21.54
N TYR A 171 -12.42 -2.67 -22.66
CA TYR A 171 -13.49 -1.83 -23.19
C TYR A 171 -14.69 -2.66 -23.66
N GLN A 172 -14.45 -3.79 -24.33
CA GLN A 172 -15.49 -4.74 -24.70
C GLN A 172 -16.20 -5.30 -23.46
N LEU A 173 -15.44 -5.68 -22.42
CA LEU A 173 -15.97 -6.15 -21.15
C LEU A 173 -16.88 -5.11 -20.48
N MET A 174 -16.48 -3.84 -20.53
CA MET A 174 -17.26 -2.71 -20.01
C MET A 174 -18.56 -2.46 -20.81
N LYS A 175 -18.55 -2.74 -22.11
CA LYS A 175 -19.72 -2.58 -22.99
C LYS A 175 -20.70 -3.75 -22.97
N LEU A 176 -20.28 -4.92 -22.47
CA LEU A 176 -21.16 -6.08 -22.39
C LEU A 176 -22.33 -5.77 -21.45
N SER A 177 -23.54 -5.85 -22.00
CA SER A 177 -24.76 -5.74 -21.21
C SER A 177 -24.82 -6.89 -20.20
N LEU A 178 -25.11 -6.56 -18.95
CA LEU A 178 -25.31 -7.53 -17.87
C LEU A 178 -26.76 -7.41 -17.41
N GLU A 179 -27.63 -8.19 -18.04
CA GLU A 179 -29.01 -8.29 -17.60
C GLU A 179 -29.07 -8.87 -16.17
N ASN A 180 -29.94 -8.29 -15.33
CA ASN A 180 -30.18 -8.75 -13.95
C ASN A 180 -28.94 -8.77 -13.03
N ARG A 181 -28.00 -7.83 -13.22
CA ARG A 181 -26.84 -7.63 -12.34
C ARG A 181 -26.79 -6.22 -11.78
N THR A 182 -26.15 -6.09 -10.62
CA THR A 182 -25.97 -4.79 -9.96
C THR A 182 -24.89 -3.95 -10.65
N ILE A 183 -24.93 -2.64 -10.41
CA ILE A 183 -23.87 -1.71 -10.85
C ILE A 183 -22.54 -2.09 -10.19
N GLU A 184 -22.57 -2.47 -8.91
CA GLU A 184 -21.39 -2.92 -8.16
C GLU A 184 -20.73 -4.13 -8.83
N TYR A 185 -21.50 -5.13 -9.24
CA TYR A 185 -20.99 -6.29 -9.96
C TYR A 185 -20.29 -5.91 -11.27
N ALA A 186 -20.89 -4.98 -12.04
CA ALA A 186 -20.31 -4.50 -13.30
C ALA A 186 -18.97 -3.77 -13.08
N ASP A 187 -18.91 -2.86 -12.11
CA ASP A 187 -17.70 -2.11 -11.76
C ASP A 187 -16.60 -3.03 -11.20
N ASN A 188 -16.98 -3.99 -10.35
CA ASN A 188 -16.05 -4.96 -9.78
C ASN A 188 -15.47 -5.88 -10.86
N ARG A 189 -16.23 -6.27 -11.89
CA ARG A 189 -15.69 -7.04 -13.03
C ARG A 189 -14.56 -6.32 -13.75
N ILE A 190 -14.71 -5.02 -14.04
CA ILE A 190 -13.67 -4.22 -14.71
C ILE A 190 -12.44 -4.07 -13.81
N SER A 191 -12.70 -3.82 -12.52
CA SER A 191 -11.65 -3.70 -11.50
C SER A 191 -10.85 -5.00 -11.34
N LEU A 192 -11.53 -6.15 -11.34
CA LEU A 192 -10.92 -7.47 -11.30
C LEU A 192 -10.14 -7.79 -12.56
N PHE A 193 -10.62 -7.40 -13.74
CA PHE A 193 -9.89 -7.60 -15.00
C PHE A 193 -8.52 -6.92 -14.95
N SER A 194 -8.48 -5.69 -14.43
CA SER A 194 -7.23 -4.96 -14.22
C SER A 194 -6.34 -5.62 -13.15
N ALA A 195 -6.92 -6.01 -12.02
CA ALA A 195 -6.17 -6.62 -10.90
C ALA A 195 -5.63 -8.02 -11.21
N GLN A 196 -6.35 -8.79 -12.03
CA GLN A 196 -5.94 -10.12 -12.51
C GLN A 196 -5.08 -10.05 -13.78
N HIS A 197 -4.67 -8.86 -14.21
CA HIS A 197 -3.87 -8.66 -15.43
C HIS A 197 -4.50 -9.29 -16.69
N GLY A 198 -5.83 -9.24 -16.81
CA GLY A 198 -6.55 -9.80 -17.96
C GLY A 198 -6.45 -11.32 -18.07
N LYS A 199 -6.16 -12.01 -16.97
CA LYS A 199 -5.96 -13.47 -16.92
C LYS A 199 -7.02 -14.15 -16.07
N CYS A 200 -7.28 -15.42 -16.39
CA CYS A 200 -8.06 -16.32 -15.55
C CYS A 200 -7.35 -16.52 -14.20
N ALA A 201 -8.08 -16.35 -13.09
CA ALA A 201 -7.51 -16.49 -11.74
C ALA A 201 -6.91 -17.89 -11.46
N ILE A 202 -7.45 -18.92 -12.12
CA ILE A 202 -7.03 -20.31 -11.93
C ILE A 202 -5.97 -20.71 -12.96
N THR A 203 -6.26 -20.64 -14.25
CA THR A 203 -5.32 -21.11 -15.29
C THR A 203 -4.16 -20.15 -15.53
N LEU A 204 -4.30 -18.88 -15.16
CA LEU A 204 -3.36 -17.79 -15.49
C LEU A 204 -3.21 -17.50 -16.99
N GLU A 205 -4.06 -18.09 -17.82
CA GLU A 205 -4.11 -17.78 -19.24
C GLU A 205 -4.82 -16.46 -19.47
N GLU A 206 -4.35 -15.72 -20.47
CA GLU A 206 -4.98 -14.47 -20.92
C GLU A 206 -6.32 -14.76 -21.56
N PHE A 207 -7.30 -13.90 -21.25
CA PHE A 207 -8.55 -13.85 -21.98
C PHE A 207 -8.29 -13.28 -23.38
N GLN A 208 -8.85 -13.92 -24.39
CA GLN A 208 -8.89 -13.53 -25.79
C GLN A 208 -10.18 -12.79 -26.15
N GLN A 209 -11.30 -13.09 -25.48
CA GLN A 209 -12.62 -12.53 -25.82
C GLN A 209 -13.44 -12.18 -24.58
N ALA A 210 -14.20 -11.09 -24.65
CA ALA A 210 -14.89 -10.55 -23.48
C ALA A 210 -16.04 -11.45 -22.99
N ASN A 211 -16.65 -12.21 -23.91
CA ASN A 211 -17.71 -13.19 -23.62
C ASN A 211 -17.21 -14.39 -22.81
N GLU A 212 -15.93 -14.76 -22.92
CA GLU A 212 -15.36 -15.88 -22.16
C GLU A 212 -15.09 -15.52 -20.69
N ILE A 213 -15.12 -14.22 -20.36
CA ILE A 213 -14.82 -13.67 -19.03
C ILE A 213 -16.05 -13.85 -18.13
N HIS A 214 -16.06 -14.94 -17.39
CA HIS A 214 -17.08 -15.20 -16.39
C HIS A 214 -16.63 -14.66 -15.04
N CYS A 215 -17.49 -13.87 -14.38
CA CYS A 215 -17.29 -13.55 -12.97
C CYS A 215 -17.90 -14.66 -12.14
N HIS A 216 -17.12 -15.19 -11.21
CA HIS A 216 -17.54 -16.21 -10.27
C HIS A 216 -17.63 -15.61 -8.88
N HIS A 217 -18.79 -15.81 -8.24
CA HIS A 217 -18.98 -15.57 -6.81
C HIS A 217 -18.34 -16.71 -6.01
N ILE A 218 -17.32 -16.39 -5.23
CA ILE A 218 -16.57 -17.33 -4.38
C ILE A 218 -17.54 -18.01 -3.40
N VAL A 219 -18.31 -17.21 -2.67
CA VAL A 219 -19.51 -17.65 -1.96
C VAL A 219 -20.68 -17.47 -2.91
N PRO A 220 -21.37 -18.54 -3.34
CA PRO A 220 -22.48 -18.43 -4.28
C PRO A 220 -23.61 -17.54 -3.75
N THR A 221 -24.33 -16.88 -4.64
CA THR A 221 -25.47 -16.01 -4.26
C THR A 221 -26.56 -16.74 -3.48
N GLY A 222 -26.86 -17.99 -3.85
CA GLY A 222 -27.81 -18.84 -3.12
C GLY A 222 -27.36 -19.20 -1.69
N ALA A 223 -26.08 -19.05 -1.38
CA ALA A 223 -25.50 -19.24 -0.04
C ALA A 223 -25.26 -17.90 0.71
N GLY A 224 -25.87 -16.80 0.23
CA GLY A 224 -25.73 -15.46 0.84
C GLY A 224 -24.55 -14.64 0.33
N GLY A 225 -23.90 -15.06 -0.75
CA GLY A 225 -22.83 -14.28 -1.39
C GLY A 225 -23.34 -13.00 -2.04
N ASN A 226 -22.64 -11.90 -1.81
CA ASN A 226 -22.93 -10.58 -2.39
C ASN A 226 -21.97 -10.23 -3.54
N ASP A 227 -22.19 -9.07 -4.17
CA ASP A 227 -21.38 -8.58 -5.29
C ASP A 227 -20.11 -7.82 -4.83
N ASP A 228 -19.73 -7.92 -3.55
CA ASP A 228 -18.51 -7.30 -3.01
C ASP A 228 -17.29 -7.75 -3.81
N TYR A 229 -16.38 -6.82 -4.10
CA TYR A 229 -15.13 -7.08 -4.81
C TYR A 229 -14.35 -8.31 -4.29
N LYS A 230 -14.36 -8.50 -2.97
CA LYS A 230 -13.63 -9.59 -2.27
C LYS A 230 -14.24 -10.97 -2.53
N ASN A 231 -15.52 -11.02 -2.88
CA ASN A 231 -16.28 -12.24 -3.15
C ASN A 231 -16.25 -12.63 -4.64
N LEU A 232 -15.60 -11.86 -5.50
CA LEU A 232 -15.64 -12.04 -6.94
C LEU A 232 -14.26 -12.38 -7.51
N ILE A 233 -14.23 -13.27 -8.51
CA ILE A 233 -13.04 -13.56 -9.32
C ILE A 233 -13.43 -13.71 -10.78
N LEU A 234 -12.52 -13.40 -11.71
CA LEU A 234 -12.73 -13.69 -13.13
C LEU A 234 -12.08 -15.02 -13.52
N VAL A 235 -12.85 -15.86 -14.19
CA VAL A 235 -12.45 -17.18 -14.66
C VAL A 235 -12.96 -17.42 -16.07
N LYS A 236 -12.36 -18.38 -16.78
CA LYS A 236 -12.91 -18.86 -18.06
C LYS A 236 -14.19 -19.66 -17.80
N GLU A 237 -15.08 -19.71 -18.78
CA GLU A 237 -16.33 -20.45 -18.69
C GLU A 237 -16.14 -21.92 -18.27
N ALA A 238 -15.23 -22.65 -18.93
CA ALA A 238 -14.93 -24.05 -18.61
C ALA A 238 -14.48 -24.24 -17.14
N VAL A 239 -13.69 -23.29 -16.63
CA VAL A 239 -13.24 -23.28 -15.23
C VAL A 239 -14.40 -22.99 -14.30
N HIS A 240 -15.25 -22.02 -14.63
CA HIS A 240 -16.44 -21.71 -13.83
C HIS A 240 -17.37 -22.93 -13.71
N ARG A 241 -17.62 -23.62 -14.83
CA ARG A 241 -18.40 -24.85 -14.85
C ARG A 241 -17.73 -25.94 -14.00
N LEU A 242 -16.42 -26.10 -14.09
CA LEU A 242 -15.68 -27.07 -13.27
C LEU A 242 -15.69 -26.73 -11.77
N ILE A 243 -15.76 -25.45 -11.36
CA ILE A 243 -15.90 -25.11 -9.93
C ILE A 243 -17.23 -25.64 -9.37
N HIS A 244 -18.31 -25.49 -10.13
CA HIS A 244 -19.66 -25.88 -9.71
C HIS A 244 -20.05 -27.32 -10.07
N ALA A 245 -19.21 -28.03 -10.82
CA ALA A 245 -19.49 -29.39 -11.26
C ALA A 245 -19.59 -30.37 -10.07
N LYS A 246 -20.73 -31.09 -10.02
CA LYS A 246 -21.05 -32.12 -9.02
C LYS A 246 -21.02 -33.54 -9.59
N THR A 247 -21.30 -33.72 -10.89
CA THR A 247 -21.32 -35.04 -11.52
C THR A 247 -19.93 -35.43 -12.00
N GLU A 248 -19.55 -36.70 -11.79
CA GLU A 248 -18.21 -37.19 -12.16
C GLU A 248 -17.92 -37.06 -13.65
N GLU A 249 -18.92 -37.31 -14.51
CA GLU A 249 -18.79 -37.17 -15.96
C GLU A 249 -18.41 -35.74 -16.39
N THR A 250 -19.06 -34.72 -15.80
CA THR A 250 -18.75 -33.32 -16.13
C THR A 250 -17.39 -32.91 -15.59
N ILE A 251 -17.03 -33.39 -14.39
CA ILE A 251 -15.72 -33.18 -13.78
C ILE A 251 -14.63 -33.74 -14.69
N GLN A 252 -14.72 -35.02 -15.07
CA GLN A 252 -13.73 -35.69 -15.94
C GLN A 252 -13.59 -34.98 -17.28
N LYS A 253 -14.71 -34.58 -17.90
CA LYS A 253 -14.71 -33.83 -19.17
C LYS A 253 -13.92 -32.53 -19.08
N TYR A 254 -14.18 -31.69 -18.07
CA TYR A 254 -13.49 -30.40 -17.96
C TYR A 254 -12.06 -30.51 -17.45
N ILE A 255 -11.73 -31.53 -16.65
CA ILE A 255 -10.33 -31.83 -16.28
C ILE A 255 -9.52 -32.18 -17.53
N ALA A 256 -10.03 -33.09 -18.37
CA ALA A 256 -9.36 -33.50 -19.60
C ALA A 256 -9.18 -32.32 -20.58
N LEU A 257 -10.14 -31.39 -20.61
CA LEU A 257 -10.09 -30.18 -21.43
C LEU A 257 -9.05 -29.18 -20.90
N LEU A 258 -9.06 -28.88 -19.60
CA LEU A 258 -8.25 -27.82 -19.02
C LEU A 258 -6.81 -28.22 -18.72
N LYS A 259 -6.51 -29.53 -18.58
CA LYS A 259 -5.17 -30.08 -18.34
C LYS A 259 -4.38 -29.29 -17.28
N LEU A 260 -5.03 -29.05 -16.14
CA LEU A 260 -4.50 -28.21 -15.08
C LEU A 260 -3.26 -28.84 -14.43
N ASN A 261 -2.26 -28.02 -14.12
CA ASN A 261 -1.11 -28.45 -13.32
C ASN A 261 -1.46 -28.51 -11.82
N LYS A 262 -0.58 -29.11 -11.01
CA LYS A 262 -0.80 -29.29 -9.55
C LYS A 262 -1.11 -27.97 -8.81
N VAL A 263 -0.43 -26.87 -9.17
CA VAL A 263 -0.65 -25.56 -8.55
C VAL A 263 -2.01 -24.97 -8.93
N GLN A 264 -2.40 -25.08 -10.19
CA GLN A 264 -3.71 -24.64 -10.69
C GLN A 264 -4.83 -25.49 -10.08
N LEU A 265 -4.61 -26.79 -9.88
CA LEU A 265 -5.57 -27.69 -9.23
C LEU A 265 -5.79 -27.32 -7.77
N ILE A 266 -4.72 -27.02 -7.00
CA ILE A 266 -4.83 -26.53 -5.63
C ILE A 266 -5.67 -25.23 -5.58
N ARG A 267 -5.45 -24.31 -6.52
CA ARG A 267 -6.25 -23.09 -6.62
C ARG A 267 -7.71 -23.37 -6.95
N LEU A 268 -7.98 -24.26 -7.90
CA LEU A 268 -9.34 -24.67 -8.25
C LEU A 268 -10.05 -25.27 -7.04
N ASN A 269 -9.42 -26.21 -6.33
CA ASN A 269 -9.99 -26.88 -5.16
C ASN A 269 -10.34 -25.89 -4.05
N LYS A 270 -9.51 -24.87 -3.82
CA LYS A 270 -9.84 -23.77 -2.89
C LYS A 270 -11.20 -23.14 -3.22
N TYR A 271 -11.48 -22.84 -4.49
CA TYR A 271 -12.75 -22.23 -4.88
C TYR A 271 -13.91 -23.24 -4.92
N ARG A 272 -13.64 -24.52 -5.24
CA ARG A 272 -14.64 -25.60 -5.13
C ARG A 272 -15.14 -25.75 -3.69
N VAL A 273 -14.24 -25.78 -2.72
CA VAL A 273 -14.59 -25.89 -1.29
C VAL A 273 -15.39 -24.69 -0.82
N LEU A 274 -14.98 -23.48 -1.21
CA LEU A 274 -15.71 -22.25 -0.86
C LEU A 274 -17.10 -22.17 -1.50
N ALA A 275 -17.27 -22.79 -2.67
CA ALA A 275 -18.56 -22.95 -3.34
C ALA A 275 -19.40 -24.10 -2.76
N GLY A 276 -18.90 -24.86 -1.78
CA GLY A 276 -19.60 -25.97 -1.12
C GLY A 276 -19.45 -27.33 -1.80
N ASN A 277 -18.48 -27.49 -2.70
CA ASN A 277 -18.17 -28.76 -3.38
C ASN A 277 -16.92 -29.43 -2.78
N GLN A 278 -16.81 -30.74 -3.01
CA GLN A 278 -15.64 -31.52 -2.56
C GLN A 278 -14.40 -31.23 -3.42
N GLU A 279 -13.23 -31.37 -2.79
CA GLU A 279 -11.93 -31.30 -3.46
C GLU A 279 -11.79 -32.44 -4.47
N LEU A 280 -11.16 -32.12 -5.60
CA LEU A 280 -10.78 -33.11 -6.58
C LEU A 280 -9.43 -33.71 -6.17
N ASN A 281 -9.45 -34.96 -5.74
CA ASN A 281 -8.24 -35.76 -5.52
C ASN A 281 -7.80 -36.33 -6.86
N LEU A 282 -6.97 -35.59 -7.58
CA LEU A 282 -6.33 -36.07 -8.81
C LEU A 282 -4.83 -36.18 -8.53
N ILE A 283 -4.32 -37.39 -8.78
CA ILE A 283 -2.96 -37.91 -8.55
C ILE A 283 -1.86 -36.98 -9.10
#